data_AF-A0A7Z7YSF6-F1
#
_entry.id   AF-A0A7Z7YSF6-F1
#
_cell.length_a   1.000
_cell.length_b   1.000
_cell.length_c   1.000
_cell.angle_alpha   90.00
_cell.angle_beta   90.00
_cell.angle_gamma   90.00
#
_symmetry.space_group_name_H-M   'P 1'
#
loop_
_entity.id
_entity.type
_entity.pdbx_description
1 polymer ?
#
loop_
_entity_poly.entity_id
_entity_poly.type
_entity_poly.pdbx_seq_one_letter_code
_entity_poly.pdbx_strand_id
1 'polypeptide(L)'
;MKKIIAIISFSLLAVITIIFAEIDTHFNHEKVSFVAVGDNLIHPVVYNDAKTHHNDYDFSSMYKNVKPYIKRFDIAYINQESPMGGDD
;
A
#
# COMPACT_ATOMS: atom_id res chain seq x y z
N MET A 1 0.27 -44.60 -36.67
CA MET A 1 1.21 -44.23 -35.59
C MET A 1 1.33 -42.72 -35.40
N LYS A 2 1.81 -41.93 -36.39
CA LYS A 2 1.98 -40.46 -36.26
C LYS A 2 0.72 -39.69 -35.82
N LYS A 3 -0.46 -40.02 -36.37
CA LYS A 3 -1.75 -39.40 -35.99
C LYS A 3 -2.15 -39.69 -34.53
N ILE A 4 -1.89 -40.91 -34.06
CA ILE A 4 -2.20 -41.33 -32.69
C ILE A 4 -1.27 -40.60 -31.71
N ILE A 5 0.03 -40.51 -32.04
CA ILE A 5 1.01 -39.77 -31.24
C ILE A 5 0.61 -38.28 -31.15
N ALA A 6 0.20 -37.67 -32.26
CA ALA A 6 -0.24 -36.27 -32.27
C ALA A 6 -1.47 -36.01 -31.38
N ILE A 7 -2.45 -36.92 -31.40
CA ILE A 7 -3.64 -36.83 -30.53
C ILE A 7 -3.25 -36.94 -29.06
N ILE A 8 -2.37 -37.88 -28.71
CA ILE A 8 -1.89 -38.06 -27.34
C ILE A 8 -1.10 -36.83 -26.86
N SER A 9 -0.23 -36.28 -27.71
CA SER A 9 0.52 -35.06 -27.40
C SER A 9 -0.40 -33.86 -27.19
N PHE A 10 -1.44 -33.72 -28.02
CA PHE A 10 -2.42 -32.64 -27.88
C PHE A 10 -3.26 -32.79 -26.60
N SER A 11 -3.72 -33.99 -26.28
CA SER A 11 -4.46 -34.25 -25.05
C SER A 11 -3.61 -34.02 -23.81
N LEU A 12 -2.32 -34.39 -23.84
CA LEU A 12 -1.41 -34.14 -22.72
C LEU A 12 -1.18 -32.64 -22.51
N LEU A 13 -0.99 -31.88 -23.59
CA LEU A 13 -0.83 -30.43 -23.54
C LEU A 13 -2.08 -29.74 -22.97
N ALA A 14 -3.28 -30.20 -23.36
CA ALA A 14 -4.55 -29.69 -22.83
C ALA A 14 -4.68 -29.94 -21.32
N VAL A 15 -4.32 -31.14 -20.84
CA VAL A 15 -4.36 -31.45 -19.40
C VAL A 15 -3.36 -30.60 -18.62
N ILE A 16 -2.15 -30.43 -19.14
CA ILE A 16 -1.12 -29.58 -18.51
C ILE A 16 -1.58 -28.12 -18.40
N THR A 17 -2.19 -27.58 -19.46
CA THR A 17 -2.69 -26.19 -19.44
C THR A 17 -3.84 -26.00 -18.44
N ILE A 18 -4.74 -26.98 -18.31
CA ILE A 18 -5.80 -26.94 -17.29
C ILE A 18 -5.19 -26.96 -15.88
N ILE A 19 -4.21 -27.81 -15.62
CA ILE A 19 -3.54 -27.88 -14.31
C ILE A 19 -2.87 -26.53 -13.97
N PHE A 20 -2.20 -25.89 -14.93
CA PHE A 20 -1.59 -24.58 -14.69
C PHE A 20 -2.62 -23.49 -14.39
N ALA A 21 -3.77 -23.47 -15.08
CA ALA A 21 -4.85 -22.50 -14.80
C ALA A 21 -5.48 -22.72 -13.41
N GLU A 22 -5.65 -23.99 -13.00
CA GLU A 22 -6.16 -24.36 -11.67
C GLU A 22 -5.18 -23.91 -10.56
N ILE A 23 -3.87 -24.06 -10.78
CA ILE A 23 -2.84 -23.62 -9.82
C ILE A 23 -2.86 -22.10 -9.68
N ASP A 24 -2.93 -21.35 -10.77
CA ASP A 24 -2.96 -19.88 -10.75
C ASP A 24 -4.21 -19.34 -10.03
N THR A 25 -5.36 -19.98 -10.24
CA THR A 25 -6.61 -19.62 -9.54
C THR A 25 -6.63 -20.01 -8.07
N HIS A 26 -5.92 -21.07 -7.68
CA HIS A 26 -5.74 -21.46 -6.27
C HIS A 26 -4.61 -20.69 -5.55
N PHE A 27 -3.75 -20.01 -6.30
CA PHE A 27 -2.83 -19.04 -5.73
C PHE A 27 -3.63 -17.82 -5.28
N ASN A 28 -3.93 -17.78 -3.99
CA ASN A 28 -4.55 -16.62 -3.38
C ASN A 28 -3.53 -15.48 -3.41
N HIS A 29 -3.68 -14.58 -4.38
CA HIS A 29 -2.86 -13.38 -4.46
C HIS A 29 -3.29 -12.41 -3.36
N GLU A 30 -2.74 -12.60 -2.16
CA GLU A 30 -2.85 -11.63 -1.08
C GLU A 30 -2.21 -10.31 -1.55
N LYS A 31 -3.01 -9.24 -1.54
CA LYS A 31 -2.55 -7.90 -1.91
C LYS A 31 -2.45 -7.07 -0.64
N VAL A 32 -1.34 -6.38 -0.48
CA VAL A 32 -1.16 -5.34 0.54
C VAL A 32 -1.12 -4.00 -0.16
N SER A 33 -1.92 -3.06 0.33
CA SER A 33 -2.01 -1.70 -0.17
C SER A 33 -1.24 -0.73 0.74
N PHE A 34 -0.41 0.11 0.12
CA PHE A 34 0.50 1.02 0.81
C PHE A 34 0.27 2.46 0.35
N VAL A 35 0.27 3.40 1.29
CA VAL A 35 0.28 4.84 1.02
C VAL A 35 1.44 5.51 1.75
N ALA A 36 2.17 6.36 1.05
CA ALA A 36 3.25 7.16 1.62
C ALA A 36 3.08 8.63 1.26
N VAL A 37 3.46 9.49 2.21
CA VAL A 37 3.60 10.93 2.00
C VAL A 37 5.00 11.37 2.41
N GLY A 38 5.45 12.50 1.88
CA GLY A 38 6.68 13.16 2.30
C GLY A 38 6.54 13.81 3.68
N ASP A 39 7.31 14.86 3.90
CA ASP A 39 7.53 15.43 5.23
C ASP A 39 6.26 15.99 5.87
N ASN A 40 6.07 15.70 7.16
CA ASN A 40 5.14 16.45 7.98
C ASN A 40 5.80 17.78 8.39
N LEU A 41 5.59 18.85 7.61
CA LEU A 41 6.24 20.14 7.85
C LEU A 41 6.04 20.64 9.28
N ILE A 42 7.14 20.69 10.03
CA ILE A 42 7.21 21.21 11.40
C ILE A 42 7.46 22.72 11.31
N HIS A 43 6.39 23.51 11.48
CA HIS A 43 6.45 24.98 11.43
C HIS A 43 5.67 25.60 12.62
N PRO A 44 6.10 26.74 13.21
CA PRO A 44 5.43 27.34 14.37
C PRO A 44 3.93 27.55 14.20
N VAL A 45 3.48 27.89 12.99
CA VAL A 45 2.05 28.05 12.67
C VAL A 45 1.27 26.74 12.86
N VAL A 46 1.86 25.61 12.46
CA VAL A 46 1.26 24.27 12.62
C VAL A 46 1.20 23.91 14.11
N TYR A 47 2.27 24.15 14.86
CA TYR A 47 2.28 23.89 16.31
C TYR A 47 1.29 24.76 17.07
N ASN A 48 1.16 26.04 16.69
CA ASN A 48 0.23 26.95 17.32
C ASN A 48 -1.23 26.55 17.08
N ASP A 49 -1.57 26.07 15.87
CA ASP A 49 -2.91 25.57 15.55
C ASP A 49 -3.24 24.27 16.29
N ALA A 50 -2.25 23.39 16.47
CA ALA A 50 -2.42 22.13 17.21
C ALA A 50 -2.42 22.31 18.75
N LYS A 51 -2.01 23.47 19.28
CA LYS A 51 -1.76 23.64 20.72
C LYS A 51 -3.05 23.55 21.52
N THR A 52 -3.01 22.76 22.59
CA THR A 52 -4.11 22.61 23.56
C THR A 52 -3.83 23.41 24.84
N HIS A 53 -4.84 23.51 25.72
CA HIS A 53 -4.74 24.24 26.99
C HIS A 53 -3.72 23.67 28.00
N HIS A 54 -3.25 22.43 27.81
CA HIS A 54 -2.40 21.70 28.77
C HIS A 54 -0.96 21.52 28.32
N ASN A 55 -0.44 22.40 27.45
CA ASN A 55 0.91 22.28 26.87
C ASN A 55 1.12 20.96 26.09
N ASP A 56 0.03 20.51 25.46
CA ASP A 56 -0.03 19.33 24.59
C ASP A 56 -0.52 19.75 23.19
N TYR A 57 -0.44 18.87 22.20
CA TYR A 57 -0.76 19.17 20.80
C TYR A 57 -1.73 18.13 20.19
N ASP A 58 -2.84 18.59 19.60
CA ASP A 58 -3.78 17.78 18.83
C ASP A 58 -3.77 18.19 17.34
N PHE A 59 -3.14 17.35 16.50
CA PHE A 59 -3.08 17.55 15.06
C PHE A 59 -4.27 16.92 14.31
N SER A 60 -5.22 16.27 15.00
CA SER A 60 -6.28 15.46 14.38
C SER A 60 -7.12 16.23 13.36
N SER A 61 -7.39 17.51 13.63
CA SER A 61 -8.16 18.39 12.74
C SER A 61 -7.48 18.60 11.38
N MET A 62 -6.14 18.64 11.35
CA MET A 62 -5.37 18.86 10.12
C MET A 62 -5.49 17.68 9.14
N TYR A 63 -5.64 16.47 9.68
CA TYR A 63 -5.80 15.25 8.88
C TYR A 63 -7.24 15.00 8.42
N LYS A 64 -8.23 15.79 8.88
CA LYS A 64 -9.67 15.54 8.64
C LYS A 64 -10.01 15.32 7.17
N ASN A 65 -9.45 16.14 6.29
CA ASN A 65 -9.77 16.12 4.87
C ASN A 65 -9.03 15.01 4.10
N VAL A 66 -7.87 14.55 4.59
CA VAL A 66 -7.06 13.50 3.94
C VAL A 66 -7.34 12.09 4.49
N LYS A 67 -7.95 12.00 5.69
CA LYS A 67 -8.28 10.75 6.38
C LYS A 67 -9.02 9.72 5.51
N PRO A 68 -10.03 10.06 4.68
CA PRO A 68 -10.71 9.08 3.85
C PRO A 68 -9.81 8.43 2.79
N TYR A 69 -8.78 9.15 2.34
CA TYR A 69 -7.85 8.66 1.34
C TYR A 69 -6.79 7.74 1.95
N ILE A 70 -6.36 8.03 3.19
CA ILE A 70 -5.35 7.23 3.90
C ILE A 70 -5.95 5.91 4.44
N LYS A 71 -7.16 5.97 5.03
CA LYS A 71 -7.80 4.80 5.68
C LYS A 71 -8.12 3.62 4.77
N ARG A 72 -8.06 3.82 3.45
CA ARG A 72 -8.34 2.77 2.46
C ARG A 72 -7.16 1.82 2.24
N PHE A 73 -6.00 2.15 2.76
CA PHE A 73 -4.77 1.38 2.61
C PHE A 73 -4.48 0.58 3.88
N ASP A 74 -3.81 -0.57 3.73
CA ASP A 74 -3.43 -1.45 4.83
C ASP A 74 -2.29 -0.85 5.67
N ILE A 75 -1.36 -0.15 5.00
CA ILE A 75 -0.19 0.45 5.62
C ILE A 75 -0.09 1.91 5.17
N ALA A 76 0.06 2.83 6.13
CA ALA A 76 0.32 4.23 5.90
C ALA A 76 1.69 4.63 6.45
N TYR A 77 2.48 5.34 5.65
CA TYR A 77 3.82 5.82 5.99
C TYR A 77 3.91 7.34 5.78
N ILE A 78 4.67 8.01 6.65
CA ILE A 78 4.96 9.43 6.56
C ILE A 78 6.45 9.65 6.82
N ASN A 79 7.10 10.44 5.97
CA ASN A 79 8.47 10.88 6.26
C ASN A 79 8.44 11.88 7.42
N GLN A 80 9.30 11.66 8.42
CA GLN A 80 9.48 12.57 9.56
C GLN A 80 10.84 13.26 9.45
N GLU A 81 11.20 13.68 8.24
CA GLU A 81 12.37 14.53 8.04
C GLU A 81 12.06 15.93 8.59
N SER A 82 12.81 16.32 9.62
CA SER A 82 12.86 17.69 10.08
C SER A 82 14.17 18.29 9.59
N PRO A 83 14.16 19.43 8.88
CA PRO A 83 15.36 20.25 8.81
C PRO A 83 15.75 20.57 10.26
N MET A 84 16.95 20.21 10.71
CA MET A 84 17.44 20.76 11.97
C MET A 84 17.66 22.25 11.75
N GLY A 85 16.68 23.06 12.13
CA GLY A 85 16.84 24.51 12.17
C GLY A 85 17.87 24.82 13.25
N GLY A 86 19.01 25.37 12.83
CA GLY A 86 19.96 25.98 13.76
C GLY A 86 19.41 27.32 14.23
N ASP A 87 19.62 27.59 15.51
CA ASP A 87 19.21 28.83 16.16
C ASP A 87 20.22 29.94 15.78
N ASP A 88 19.88 30.74 14.77
CA ASP A 88 20.42 32.10 14.62
C ASP A 88 19.47 33.11 15.29
#